data_AF-A0A662EYV5-F1
#
_entry.id   AF-A0A662EYV5-F1
#
_cell.length_a   1.000
_cell.length_b   1.000
_cell.length_c   1.000
_cell.angle_alpha   90.00
_cell.angle_beta   90.00
_cell.angle_gamma   90.00
#
_symmetry.space_group_name_H-M   'P 1'
#
loop_
_entity.id
_entity.type
_entity.pdbx_description
1 polymer ?
#
loop_
_entity_poly.entity_id
_entity_poly.type
_entity_poly.pdbx_seq_one_letter_code
_entity_poly.pdbx_strand_id
1 'polypeptide(L)'
;MPDLLFELGTEEMPALEIPRLGEGLRTGVEADLTAHGLTHGPIALYYTPRRIAIIVHDLAVRQADRVEEVKGPPAAVAFDASGNPTQAAIGFAKAQGATVDDLETRQVGGKSYLYLRRTVPGRETVELLPGILSECVRRLRPSKSMRWDDSGLAFIRPIRWLVCLYGDAVVPVQLGHLTAGRTTRGHRFIASQSVEIQRASDYTAVLAAALVIVDPKEREETVIQALKEAAATRGGDYLID
;
A
#
# COMPACT_ATOMS: atom_id res chain seq x y z
N MET A 1 -3.65 -15.63 1.56
CA MET A 1 -4.23 -14.31 1.22
C MET A 1 -3.60 -13.89 -0.11
N PRO A 2 -4.21 -13.05 -0.95
CA PRO A 2 -3.58 -12.70 -2.23
C PRO A 2 -2.42 -11.71 -2.05
N ASP A 3 -1.45 -11.78 -2.95
CA ASP A 3 -0.32 -10.86 -3.00
C ASP A 3 -0.72 -9.55 -3.70
N LEU A 4 -0.20 -8.43 -3.22
CA LEU A 4 -0.29 -7.13 -3.89
C LEU A 4 1.02 -6.83 -4.62
N LEU A 5 0.97 -6.61 -5.92
CA LEU A 5 2.04 -6.01 -6.70
C LEU A 5 1.73 -4.53 -6.93
N PHE A 6 2.71 -3.67 -6.70
CA PHE A 6 2.66 -2.26 -7.13
C PHE A 6 3.99 -1.86 -7.77
N GLU A 7 3.96 -1.41 -9.04
CA GLU A 7 5.13 -0.95 -9.79
C GLU A 7 4.96 0.51 -10.24
N LEU A 8 6.01 1.29 -9.98
CA LEU A 8 6.24 2.62 -10.55
C LEU A 8 7.25 2.50 -11.70
N GLY A 9 6.77 2.61 -12.93
CA GLY A 9 7.63 2.64 -14.11
C GLY A 9 8.07 4.04 -14.47
N THR A 10 9.36 4.29 -14.62
CA THR A 10 9.93 5.63 -14.78
C THR A 10 10.90 5.74 -15.96
N GLU A 11 11.29 6.98 -16.26
CA GLU A 11 12.57 7.23 -16.94
C GLU A 11 13.76 6.93 -16.01
N GLU A 12 14.97 6.94 -16.56
CA GLU A 12 16.17 6.58 -15.79
C GLU A 12 16.40 7.51 -14.59
N MET A 13 16.31 6.92 -13.41
CA MET A 13 16.50 7.56 -12.12
C MET A 13 17.99 7.59 -11.74
N PRO A 14 18.44 8.58 -10.95
CA PRO A 14 19.77 8.59 -10.38
C PRO A 14 20.01 7.36 -9.50
N ALA A 15 21.12 6.66 -9.69
CA ALA A 15 21.41 5.37 -9.04
C ALA A 15 21.29 5.42 -7.49
N LEU A 16 21.77 6.51 -6.88
CA LEU A 16 21.74 6.68 -5.42
C LEU A 16 20.33 6.94 -4.85
N GLU A 17 19.40 7.40 -5.67
CA GLU A 17 18.05 7.74 -5.22
C GLU A 17 17.11 6.52 -5.23
N ILE A 18 17.38 5.54 -6.09
CA ILE A 18 16.50 4.39 -6.31
C ILE A 18 16.32 3.56 -5.04
N PRO A 19 17.38 3.13 -4.32
CA PRO A 19 17.20 2.33 -3.10
C PRO A 19 16.48 3.13 -2.02
N ARG A 20 16.79 4.42 -1.88
CA ARG A 20 16.19 5.32 -0.89
C ARG A 20 14.69 5.52 -1.14
N LEU A 21 14.30 5.77 -2.39
CA LEU A 21 12.90 5.93 -2.78
C LEU A 21 12.14 4.61 -2.71
N GLY A 22 12.79 3.51 -3.10
CA GLY A 22 12.24 2.16 -2.99
C GLY A 22 11.92 1.79 -1.55
N GLU A 23 12.87 2.02 -0.64
CA GLU A 23 12.67 1.75 0.78
C GLU A 23 11.63 2.70 1.41
N GLY A 24 11.61 3.97 0.99
CA GLY A 24 10.55 4.90 1.39
C GLY A 24 9.16 4.47 0.94
N LEU A 25 9.04 3.87 -0.26
CA LEU A 25 7.77 3.30 -0.73
C LEU A 25 7.40 2.06 0.09
N ARG A 26 8.34 1.13 0.30
CA ARG A 26 8.13 -0.10 1.06
C ARG A 26 7.63 0.19 2.47
N THR A 27 8.35 1.02 3.21
CA THR A 27 8.02 1.40 4.59
C THR A 27 6.76 2.27 4.68
N GLY A 28 6.53 3.15 3.70
CA GLY A 28 5.33 3.97 3.65
C GLY A 28 4.07 3.13 3.43
N VAL A 29 4.11 2.14 2.54
CA VAL A 29 3.00 1.21 2.32
C VAL A 29 2.78 0.32 3.54
N GLU A 30 3.85 -0.21 4.15
CA GLU A 30 3.77 -0.99 5.40
C GLU A 30 3.05 -0.22 6.52
N ALA A 31 3.43 1.04 6.73
CA ALA A 31 2.83 1.91 7.73
C ALA A 31 1.35 2.20 7.43
N ASP A 32 1.01 2.47 6.17
CA ASP A 32 -0.38 2.75 5.79
C ASP A 32 -1.27 1.51 5.91
N LEU A 33 -0.81 0.34 5.46
CA LEU A 33 -1.55 -0.92 5.61
C LEU A 33 -1.83 -1.20 7.10
N THR A 34 -0.83 -1.00 7.96
CA THR A 34 -0.97 -1.12 9.42
C THR A 34 -1.98 -0.11 9.99
N ALA A 35 -1.89 1.16 9.58
CA ALA A 35 -2.81 2.21 10.03
C ALA A 35 -4.26 1.95 9.59
N HIS A 36 -4.43 1.28 8.44
CA HIS A 36 -5.72 0.81 7.96
C HIS A 36 -6.12 -0.55 8.55
N GLY A 37 -5.37 -1.14 9.48
CA GLY A 37 -5.72 -2.42 10.11
C GLY A 37 -5.76 -3.60 9.12
N LEU A 38 -4.99 -3.51 8.03
CA LEU A 38 -4.84 -4.57 7.05
C LEU A 38 -3.63 -5.42 7.41
N THR A 39 -3.86 -6.67 7.79
CA THR A 39 -2.77 -7.62 8.05
C THR A 39 -2.11 -8.04 6.75
N HIS A 40 -0.79 -8.20 6.76
CA HIS A 40 -0.01 -8.64 5.62
C HIS A 40 1.20 -9.48 6.05
N GLY A 41 1.72 -10.26 5.13
CA GLY A 41 3.02 -10.92 5.22
C GLY A 41 4.19 -9.97 4.86
N PRO A 42 5.38 -10.50 4.56
CA PRO A 42 6.54 -9.67 4.24
C PRO A 42 6.33 -8.83 2.97
N ILE A 43 7.03 -7.69 2.89
CA ILE A 43 7.06 -6.83 1.70
C ILE A 43 8.41 -6.95 1.01
N ALA A 44 8.43 -7.55 -0.18
CA ALA A 44 9.60 -7.58 -1.04
C ALA A 44 9.73 -6.25 -1.80
N LEU A 45 10.96 -5.76 -1.93
CA LEU A 45 11.30 -4.54 -2.68
C LEU A 45 12.17 -4.90 -3.88
N TYR A 46 11.76 -4.41 -5.05
CA TYR A 46 12.44 -4.58 -6.32
C TYR A 46 12.73 -3.24 -6.94
N TYR A 47 13.87 -3.10 -7.61
CA TYR A 47 14.16 -1.88 -8.36
C TYR A 47 15.22 -2.05 -9.43
N THR A 48 15.09 -1.22 -10.46
CA THR A 48 16.07 -1.05 -11.53
C THR A 48 16.21 0.44 -11.83
N PRO A 49 17.11 0.89 -12.72
CA PRO A 49 17.20 2.30 -13.12
C PRO A 49 15.88 2.94 -13.56
N ARG A 50 14.90 2.15 -14.01
CA ARG A 50 13.63 2.62 -14.58
C ARG A 50 12.38 2.12 -13.85
N ARG A 51 12.53 1.49 -12.69
CA ARG A 51 11.36 1.06 -11.91
C ARG A 51 11.66 0.90 -10.43
N ILE A 52 10.63 1.11 -9.63
CA ILE A 52 10.56 0.68 -8.23
C ILE A 52 9.27 -0.13 -8.12
N ALA A 53 9.34 -1.31 -7.51
CA ALA A 53 8.16 -2.13 -7.27
C ALA A 53 8.21 -2.78 -5.90
N ILE A 54 7.04 -3.05 -5.36
CA ILE A 54 6.89 -3.85 -4.15
C ILE A 54 5.94 -5.02 -4.41
N ILE A 55 6.19 -6.14 -3.73
CA ILE A 55 5.21 -7.22 -3.56
C ILE A 55 4.93 -7.34 -2.08
N VAL A 56 3.68 -7.08 -1.67
CA VAL A 56 3.20 -7.35 -0.32
C VAL A 56 2.58 -8.75 -0.34
N HIS A 57 3.20 -9.68 0.38
CA HIS A 57 2.69 -11.05 0.44
C HIS A 57 1.51 -11.16 1.41
N ASP A 58 0.60 -12.09 1.13
CA ASP A 58 -0.49 -12.47 2.04
C ASP A 58 -1.30 -11.28 2.60
N LEU A 59 -1.65 -10.32 1.75
CA LEU A 59 -2.41 -9.14 2.18
C LEU A 59 -3.90 -9.49 2.38
N ALA A 60 -4.44 -9.14 3.57
CA ALA A 60 -5.83 -9.38 3.94
C ALA A 60 -6.83 -8.90 2.89
N VAL A 61 -7.91 -9.66 2.68
CA VAL A 61 -8.97 -9.32 1.70
C VAL A 61 -9.88 -8.20 2.16
N ARG A 62 -10.05 -8.05 3.47
CA ARG A 62 -10.82 -6.98 4.10
C ARG A 62 -10.25 -6.64 5.47
N GLN A 63 -10.54 -5.43 5.94
CA GLN A 63 -10.33 -5.05 7.34
C GLN A 63 -11.18 -5.95 8.26
N ALA A 64 -10.70 -6.18 9.49
CA ALA A 64 -11.56 -6.76 10.52
C ALA A 64 -12.68 -5.79 10.89
N ASP A 65 -13.85 -6.34 11.22
CA ASP A 65 -14.92 -5.54 11.81
C ASP A 65 -14.43 -4.96 13.14
N ARG A 66 -14.74 -3.69 13.40
CA ARG A 66 -14.36 -3.03 14.66
C ARG A 66 -15.59 -2.73 15.48
N VAL A 67 -15.45 -2.85 16.79
CA VAL A 67 -16.47 -2.40 17.74
C VAL A 67 -16.19 -0.94 18.05
N GLU A 68 -17.16 -0.08 17.78
CA GLU A 68 -17.14 1.32 18.17
C GLU A 68 -18.06 1.50 19.37
N GLU A 69 -17.58 2.22 20.38
CA GLU A 69 -18.34 2.55 21.57
C GLU A 69 -18.46 4.07 21.70
N VAL A 70 -19.69 4.57 21.63
CA VAL A 70 -19.99 6.01 21.74
C VAL A 70 -20.60 6.26 23.10
N LYS A 71 -19.92 7.08 23.91
CA LYS A 71 -20.43 7.51 25.21
C LYS A 71 -21.53 8.56 25.03
N GLY A 72 -22.69 8.27 25.61
CA GLY A 72 -23.86 9.13 25.65
C GLY A 72 -24.01 9.90 26.97
N PRO A 73 -25.20 10.51 27.18
CA PRO A 73 -25.48 11.28 28.38
C PRO A 73 -25.51 10.40 29.66
N PRO A 74 -25.38 11.01 30.86
CA PRO A 74 -25.59 10.29 32.11
C PRO A 74 -26.96 9.61 32.15
N ALA A 75 -27.03 8.37 32.63
CA ALA A 75 -28.27 7.61 32.71
C ALA A 75 -29.35 8.34 33.55
N ALA A 76 -28.92 9.09 34.57
CA ALA A 76 -29.79 9.90 35.43
C ALA A 76 -30.56 11.02 34.70
N VAL A 77 -30.09 11.48 33.53
CA VAL A 77 -30.82 12.46 32.70
C VAL A 77 -31.42 11.82 31.46
N ALA A 78 -31.14 10.53 31.22
CA ALA A 78 -31.55 9.80 30.04
C ALA A 78 -32.87 9.05 30.23
N PHE A 79 -33.23 8.73 31.48
CA PHE A 79 -34.52 8.18 31.85
C PHE A 79 -35.20 9.04 32.92
N ASP A 80 -36.53 9.17 32.82
CA ASP A 80 -37.33 9.85 33.83
C ASP A 80 -37.59 8.95 35.07
N ALA A 81 -38.27 9.49 36.08
CA ALA A 81 -38.60 8.74 37.30
C ALA A 81 -39.51 7.52 37.08
N SER A 82 -40.19 7.44 35.93
CA SER A 82 -41.03 6.30 35.54
C SER A 82 -40.28 5.28 34.66
N GLY A 83 -38.99 5.53 34.37
CA GLY A 83 -38.17 4.70 33.50
C GLY A 83 -38.33 4.98 32.01
N ASN A 84 -39.07 6.02 31.60
CA ASN A 84 -39.25 6.34 30.19
C ASN A 84 -38.03 7.12 29.65
N PRO A 85 -37.64 6.89 28.38
CA PRO A 85 -36.58 7.65 27.73
C PRO A 85 -36.90 9.15 27.66
N THR A 86 -35.97 9.99 28.10
CA THR A 86 -36.07 11.44 27.94
C THR A 86 -35.63 11.87 26.54
N GLN A 87 -35.85 13.16 26.22
CA GLN A 87 -35.31 13.76 25.00
C GLN A 87 -33.79 13.64 24.88
N ALA A 88 -33.05 13.53 26.00
CA ALA A 88 -31.61 13.32 25.97
C ALA A 88 -31.24 11.93 25.43
N ALA A 89 -31.93 10.88 25.85
CA ALA A 89 -31.73 9.53 25.33
C ALA A 89 -32.18 9.41 23.87
N ILE A 90 -33.37 9.92 23.56
CA ILE A 90 -33.95 9.86 22.21
C ILE A 90 -33.09 10.64 21.21
N GLY A 91 -32.67 11.85 21.58
CA GLY A 91 -31.81 12.70 20.77
C GLY A 91 -30.44 12.08 20.53
N PHE A 92 -29.83 11.47 21.56
CA PHE A 92 -28.56 10.76 21.43
C PHE A 92 -28.68 9.55 20.50
N ALA A 93 -29.67 8.66 20.72
CA ALA A 93 -29.91 7.49 19.88
C ALA A 93 -30.09 7.90 18.41
N LYS A 94 -30.95 8.89 18.15
CA LYS A 94 -31.23 9.41 16.80
C LYS A 94 -29.99 10.00 16.14
N ALA A 95 -29.18 10.76 16.87
CA ALA A 95 -27.94 11.33 16.35
C ALA A 95 -26.92 10.25 15.95
N GLN A 96 -26.98 9.08 16.59
CA GLN A 96 -26.14 7.93 16.26
C GLN A 96 -26.77 6.96 15.25
N GLY A 97 -27.97 7.27 14.73
CA GLY A 97 -28.70 6.40 13.81
C GLY A 97 -29.25 5.11 14.46
N ALA A 98 -29.45 5.11 15.78
CA ALA A 98 -29.94 3.99 16.57
C ALA A 98 -31.26 4.32 17.27
N THR A 99 -31.84 3.33 17.94
CA THR A 99 -33.00 3.49 18.84
C THR A 99 -32.54 3.51 20.30
N VAL A 100 -33.42 3.92 21.22
CA VAL A 100 -33.07 3.91 22.66
C VAL A 100 -32.85 2.48 23.16
N ASP A 101 -33.52 1.49 22.56
CA ASP A 101 -33.39 0.07 22.91
C ASP A 101 -32.01 -0.50 22.56
N ASP A 102 -31.27 0.15 21.66
CA ASP A 102 -29.88 -0.21 21.30
C ASP A 102 -28.85 0.33 22.31
N LEU A 103 -29.27 1.10 23.32
CA LEU A 103 -28.38 1.75 24.28
C LEU A 103 -28.16 0.88 25.52
N GLU A 104 -26.90 0.75 25.92
CA GLU A 104 -26.48 0.08 27.15
C GLU A 104 -26.18 1.11 28.24
N THR A 105 -26.59 0.86 29.49
CA THR A 105 -26.12 1.67 30.62
C THR A 105 -24.86 1.06 31.22
N ARG A 106 -23.80 1.87 31.39
CA ARG A 106 -22.55 1.43 32.01
C ARG A 106 -22.09 2.37 33.11
N GLN A 107 -21.51 1.81 34.16
CA GLN A 107 -20.99 2.57 35.29
C GLN A 107 -19.49 2.89 35.07
N VAL A 108 -19.14 4.17 35.14
CA VAL A 108 -17.77 4.66 34.97
C VAL A 108 -17.48 5.69 36.05
N GLY A 109 -16.50 5.42 36.92
CA GLY A 109 -16.12 6.33 38.01
C GLY A 109 -17.29 6.63 38.97
N GLY A 110 -18.12 5.64 39.27
CA GLY A 110 -19.28 5.77 40.17
C GLY A 110 -20.52 6.42 39.55
N LYS A 111 -20.47 6.86 38.29
CA LYS A 111 -21.61 7.45 37.56
C LYS A 111 -22.04 6.55 36.41
N SER A 112 -23.35 6.42 36.19
CA SER A 112 -23.90 5.66 35.07
C SER A 112 -24.10 6.53 33.84
N TYR A 113 -23.71 6.03 32.67
CA TYR A 113 -23.86 6.69 31.37
C TYR A 113 -24.48 5.74 30.37
N LEU A 114 -25.21 6.29 29.40
CA LEU A 114 -25.59 5.53 28.21
C LEU A 114 -24.38 5.33 27.30
N TYR A 115 -24.35 4.19 26.63
CA TYR A 115 -23.36 3.84 25.61
C TYR A 115 -24.10 3.21 24.44
N LEU A 116 -23.71 3.59 23.23
CA LEU A 116 -24.04 2.83 22.04
C LEU A 116 -22.81 2.00 21.67
N ARG A 117 -22.98 0.68 21.61
CA ARG A 117 -21.98 -0.23 21.07
C ARG A 117 -22.45 -0.69 19.70
N ARG A 118 -21.67 -0.41 18.65
CA ARG A 118 -21.97 -0.88 17.30
C ARG A 118 -20.78 -1.55 16.65
N THR A 119 -21.06 -2.55 15.84
CA THR A 119 -20.05 -3.16 14.98
C THR A 119 -20.00 -2.37 13.68
N VAL A 120 -18.84 -1.79 13.38
CA VAL A 120 -18.54 -1.15 12.10
C VAL A 120 -17.90 -2.22 11.21
N PRO A 121 -18.56 -2.62 10.10
CA PRO A 121 -18.01 -3.61 9.19
C PRO A 121 -16.70 -3.10 8.59
N GLY A 122 -15.72 -4.00 8.46
CA GLY A 122 -14.48 -3.70 7.77
C GLY A 122 -14.71 -3.45 6.28
N ARG A 123 -13.81 -2.68 5.65
CA ARG A 123 -13.85 -2.43 4.20
C ARG A 123 -13.00 -3.44 3.44
N GLU A 124 -13.41 -3.73 2.21
CA GLU A 124 -12.63 -4.55 1.27
C GLU A 124 -11.31 -3.86 0.93
N THR A 125 -10.21 -4.60 0.93
CA THR A 125 -8.87 -4.07 0.71
C THR A 125 -8.73 -3.38 -0.63
N VAL A 126 -9.36 -3.94 -1.68
CA VAL A 126 -9.34 -3.38 -3.03
C VAL A 126 -9.93 -1.97 -3.12
N GLU A 127 -10.82 -1.59 -2.20
CA GLU A 127 -11.36 -0.22 -2.13
C GLU A 127 -10.40 0.77 -1.47
N LEU A 128 -9.49 0.28 -0.62
CA LEU A 128 -8.56 1.09 0.16
C LEU A 128 -7.24 1.33 -0.58
N LEU A 129 -6.80 0.33 -1.35
CA LEU A 129 -5.52 0.32 -2.04
C LEU A 129 -5.26 1.52 -2.96
N PRO A 130 -6.21 2.00 -3.79
CA PRO A 130 -5.97 3.17 -4.63
C PRO A 130 -5.57 4.42 -3.83
N GLY A 131 -6.24 4.66 -2.70
CA GLY A 131 -5.94 5.77 -1.81
C GLY A 131 -4.58 5.59 -1.11
N ILE A 132 -4.35 4.42 -0.53
CA ILE A 132 -3.11 4.10 0.18
C ILE A 132 -1.89 4.29 -0.73
N LEU A 133 -1.90 3.64 -1.90
CA LEU A 133 -0.75 3.63 -2.79
C LEU A 133 -0.50 4.99 -3.43
N SER A 134 -1.56 5.71 -3.83
CA SER A 134 -1.39 7.03 -4.44
C SER A 134 -0.86 8.07 -3.45
N GLU A 135 -1.38 8.08 -2.21
CA GLU A 135 -0.88 8.96 -1.16
C GLU A 135 0.54 8.60 -0.73
N CYS A 136 0.88 7.32 -0.63
CA CYS A 136 2.23 6.90 -0.31
C CYS A 136 3.26 7.45 -1.32
N VAL A 137 2.97 7.38 -2.63
CA VAL A 137 3.85 7.94 -3.65
C VAL A 137 3.97 9.46 -3.55
N ARG A 138 2.88 10.18 -3.27
CA ARG A 138 2.89 11.64 -3.07
C ARG A 138 3.68 12.07 -1.82
N ARG A 139 3.78 11.19 -0.82
CA ARG A 139 4.58 11.44 0.40
C ARG A 139 6.07 11.15 0.21
N LEU A 140 6.51 10.52 -0.87
CA LEU A 140 7.93 10.36 -1.16
C LEU A 140 8.64 11.72 -1.27
N ARG A 141 9.90 11.75 -0.84
CA ARG A 141 10.74 12.97 -0.78
C ARG A 141 12.05 12.74 -1.54
N PRO A 142 12.04 12.81 -2.89
CA PRO A 142 13.26 12.71 -3.67
C PRO A 142 14.16 13.95 -3.42
N SER A 143 15.48 13.81 -3.56
CA SER A 143 16.42 14.92 -3.32
C SER A 143 16.25 16.05 -4.34
N LYS A 144 15.76 15.70 -5.52
CA LYS A 144 15.27 16.62 -6.55
C LYS A 144 13.94 16.11 -7.04
N SER A 145 13.02 17.03 -7.30
CA SER A 145 11.73 16.71 -7.91
C SER A 145 11.52 17.57 -9.14
N MET A 146 10.74 17.03 -10.07
CA MET A 146 10.26 17.75 -11.24
C MET A 146 8.78 17.45 -11.45
N ARG A 147 8.09 18.40 -12.10
CA ARG A 147 6.77 18.22 -12.69
C ARG A 147 6.96 18.19 -14.20
N TRP A 148 6.30 17.26 -14.88
CA TRP A 148 6.47 17.05 -16.32
C TRP A 148 5.16 17.18 -17.11
N ASP A 149 4.04 17.37 -16.41
CA ASP A 149 2.72 17.60 -16.96
C ASP A 149 1.91 18.52 -16.03
N ASP A 150 0.66 18.79 -16.40
CA ASP A 150 -0.29 19.64 -15.69
C ASP A 150 -1.03 18.92 -14.56
N SER A 151 -0.73 17.64 -14.29
CA SER A 151 -1.35 16.89 -13.19
C SER A 151 -0.87 17.34 -11.80
N GLY A 152 0.21 18.12 -11.76
CA GLY A 152 0.85 18.60 -10.53
C GLY A 152 1.67 17.54 -9.78
N LEU A 153 1.72 16.30 -10.29
CA LEU A 153 2.54 15.23 -9.72
C LEU A 153 4.03 15.59 -9.80
N ALA A 154 4.71 15.50 -8.66
CA ALA A 154 6.14 15.74 -8.57
C ALA A 154 6.86 14.44 -8.20
N PHE A 155 7.89 14.09 -8.96
CA PHE A 155 8.72 12.92 -8.71
C PHE A 155 10.14 13.17 -9.23
N ILE A 156 11.09 12.29 -8.93
CA ILE A 156 12.49 12.49 -9.34
C ILE A 156 12.68 12.45 -10.87
N ARG A 157 11.83 11.67 -11.53
CA ARG A 157 11.75 11.49 -12.98
C ARG A 157 10.30 11.26 -13.39
N PRO A 158 9.94 11.50 -14.66
CA PRO A 158 8.60 11.19 -15.13
C PRO A 158 8.24 9.73 -14.91
N ILE A 159 7.09 9.51 -14.27
CA ILE A 159 6.45 8.19 -14.22
C ILE A 159 5.77 7.98 -15.58
N ARG A 160 5.96 6.80 -16.18
CA ARG A 160 5.57 6.47 -17.55
C ARG A 160 4.56 5.32 -17.62
N TRP A 161 4.52 4.44 -16.63
CA TRP A 161 3.49 3.41 -16.49
C TRP A 161 3.32 3.01 -15.04
N LEU A 162 2.19 2.36 -14.75
CA LEU A 162 1.85 1.83 -13.43
C LEU A 162 1.32 0.42 -13.58
N VAL A 163 1.78 -0.48 -12.71
CA VAL A 163 1.17 -1.80 -12.53
C VAL A 163 0.65 -1.88 -11.11
N CYS A 164 -0.59 -2.35 -10.94
CA CYS A 164 -1.13 -2.66 -9.63
C CYS A 164 -2.06 -3.85 -9.72
N LEU A 165 -1.66 -4.97 -9.10
CA LEU A 165 -2.42 -6.21 -9.08
C LEU A 165 -2.63 -6.67 -7.64
N TYR A 166 -3.83 -7.13 -7.32
CA TYR A 166 -4.16 -7.80 -6.08
C TYR A 166 -4.60 -9.23 -6.40
N GLY A 167 -3.70 -10.20 -6.22
CA GLY A 167 -3.80 -11.49 -6.87
C GLY A 167 -3.67 -11.34 -8.39
N ASP A 168 -4.76 -11.58 -9.12
CA ASP A 168 -4.88 -11.39 -10.58
C ASP A 168 -5.77 -10.19 -10.96
N ALA A 169 -6.41 -9.55 -9.97
CA ALA A 169 -7.29 -8.42 -10.19
C ALA A 169 -6.50 -7.12 -10.33
N VAL A 170 -6.81 -6.33 -11.36
CA VAL A 170 -6.26 -4.98 -11.52
C VAL A 170 -6.89 -4.05 -10.48
N VAL A 171 -6.04 -3.33 -9.75
CA VAL A 171 -6.46 -2.26 -8.84
C VAL A 171 -6.17 -0.91 -9.51
N PRO A 172 -7.19 -0.08 -9.82
CA PRO A 172 -7.02 1.12 -10.63
C PRO A 172 -6.45 2.31 -9.83
N VAL A 173 -5.19 2.20 -9.39
CA VAL A 173 -4.47 3.30 -8.72
C VAL A 173 -4.23 4.43 -9.72
N GLN A 174 -4.56 5.66 -9.33
CA GLN A 174 -4.33 6.84 -10.16
C GLN A 174 -3.16 7.68 -9.64
N LEU A 175 -2.21 8.01 -10.52
CA LEU A 175 -1.15 9.00 -10.27
C LEU A 175 -1.04 9.97 -11.44
N GLY A 176 -1.39 11.22 -11.18
CA GLY A 176 -1.52 12.21 -12.26
C GLY A 176 -2.53 11.72 -13.31
N HIS A 177 -2.10 11.64 -14.56
CA HIS A 177 -2.92 11.12 -15.67
C HIS A 177 -2.83 9.61 -15.86
N LEU A 178 -2.00 8.91 -15.09
CA LEU A 178 -1.80 7.47 -15.21
C LEU A 178 -2.81 6.71 -14.35
N THR A 179 -3.39 5.67 -14.93
CA THR A 179 -4.15 4.65 -14.19
C THR A 179 -3.38 3.32 -14.26
N ALA A 180 -3.22 2.66 -13.12
CA ALA A 180 -2.55 1.39 -13.04
C ALA A 180 -3.30 0.29 -13.80
N GLY A 181 -2.53 -0.57 -14.46
CA GLY A 181 -3.02 -1.75 -15.16
C GLY A 181 -2.18 -2.97 -14.82
N ARG A 182 -2.06 -3.87 -15.80
CA ARG A 182 -1.23 -5.09 -15.71
C ARG A 182 0.00 -5.07 -16.62
N THR A 183 0.18 -4.00 -17.39
CA THR A 183 1.20 -3.92 -18.43
C THR A 183 2.46 -3.24 -17.91
N THR A 184 3.56 -3.99 -17.89
CA THR A 184 4.91 -3.50 -17.62
C THR A 184 5.74 -3.45 -18.91
N ARG A 185 7.05 -3.21 -18.80
CA ARG A 185 8.00 -3.14 -19.92
C ARG A 185 9.23 -3.99 -19.64
N GLY A 186 9.75 -4.67 -20.67
CA GLY A 186 11.02 -5.40 -20.60
C GLY A 186 12.25 -4.50 -20.69
N HIS A 187 13.41 -5.09 -21.01
CA HIS A 187 14.67 -4.36 -21.09
C HIS A 187 14.64 -3.29 -22.20
N ARG A 188 15.08 -2.07 -21.86
CA ARG A 188 14.97 -0.88 -22.74
C ARG A 188 15.49 -1.10 -24.17
N PHE A 189 16.62 -1.77 -24.31
CA PHE A 189 17.33 -1.87 -25.60
C PHE A 189 17.14 -3.20 -26.32
N ILE A 190 16.98 -4.30 -25.58
CA ILE A 190 17.07 -5.66 -26.12
C ILE A 190 15.76 -6.45 -25.95
N ALA A 191 14.78 -5.89 -25.25
CA ALA A 191 13.46 -6.48 -25.02
C ALA A 191 12.43 -5.36 -24.71
N SER A 192 12.36 -4.35 -25.57
CA SER A 192 11.61 -3.11 -25.31
C SER A 192 10.08 -3.26 -25.37
N GLN A 193 9.59 -4.47 -25.65
CA GLN A 193 8.16 -4.77 -25.67
C GLN A 193 7.48 -4.54 -24.32
N SER A 194 6.22 -4.16 -24.40
CA SER A 194 5.30 -4.25 -23.28
C SER A 194 5.04 -5.72 -22.95
N VAL A 195 4.92 -6.01 -21.66
CA VAL A 195 4.67 -7.36 -21.14
C VAL A 195 3.54 -7.29 -20.13
N GLU A 196 2.63 -8.26 -20.15
CA GLU A 196 1.55 -8.33 -19.18
C GLU A 196 1.89 -9.27 -18.03
N ILE A 197 1.44 -8.88 -16.85
CA ILE A 197 1.55 -9.66 -15.62
C ILE A 197 0.16 -10.18 -15.28
N GLN A 198 0.00 -11.50 -15.25
CA GLN A 198 -1.31 -12.10 -15.01
C GLN A 198 -1.64 -12.15 -13.52
N ARG A 199 -0.66 -12.51 -12.68
CA ARG A 199 -0.77 -12.49 -11.22
C ARG A 199 0.37 -11.70 -10.61
N ALA A 200 0.14 -11.06 -9.46
CA ALA A 200 1.15 -10.34 -8.69
C ALA A 200 2.43 -11.18 -8.45
N SER A 201 2.25 -12.48 -8.17
CA SER A 201 3.32 -13.45 -7.95
C SER A 201 4.22 -13.72 -9.18
N ASP A 202 3.73 -13.41 -10.38
CA ASP A 202 4.44 -13.71 -11.62
C ASP A 202 5.50 -12.65 -11.96
N TYR A 203 5.51 -11.53 -11.22
CA TYR A 203 6.26 -10.31 -11.54
C TYR A 203 7.73 -10.56 -11.87
N THR A 204 8.46 -11.28 -11.01
CA THR A 204 9.90 -11.52 -11.18
C THR A 204 10.17 -12.43 -12.37
N ALA A 205 9.41 -13.52 -12.52
CA ALA A 205 9.56 -14.47 -13.62
C ALA A 205 9.23 -13.82 -14.99
N VAL A 206 8.15 -13.04 -15.05
CA VAL A 206 7.75 -12.31 -16.26
C VAL A 206 8.81 -11.31 -16.68
N LEU A 207 9.39 -10.56 -15.74
CA LEU A 207 10.43 -9.59 -16.05
C LEU A 207 11.78 -10.24 -16.37
N ALA A 208 12.13 -11.36 -15.74
CA ALA A 208 13.30 -12.14 -16.10
C ALA A 208 13.21 -12.64 -17.57
N ALA A 209 12.07 -13.16 -17.98
CA ALA A 209 11.81 -13.55 -19.38
C ALA A 209 11.87 -12.35 -20.35
N ALA A 210 11.59 -11.14 -19.85
CA ALA A 210 11.74 -9.88 -20.58
C ALA A 210 13.13 -9.24 -20.42
N LEU A 211 14.13 -10.02 -20.01
CA LEU A 211 15.54 -9.64 -19.84
C LEU A 211 15.77 -8.54 -18.79
N VAL A 212 14.97 -8.54 -17.72
CA VAL A 212 15.08 -7.60 -16.59
C VAL A 212 15.24 -8.37 -15.28
N ILE A 213 16.44 -8.30 -14.69
CA ILE A 213 16.68 -8.74 -13.31
C ILE A 213 16.23 -7.59 -12.39
N VAL A 214 15.09 -7.77 -11.74
CA VAL A 214 14.46 -6.72 -10.90
C VAL A 214 14.90 -6.77 -9.44
N ASP A 215 15.37 -7.91 -8.97
CA ASP A 215 15.92 -8.03 -7.63
C ASP A 215 17.34 -7.45 -7.62
N PRO A 216 17.59 -6.39 -6.83
CA PRO A 216 18.92 -5.80 -6.75
C PRO A 216 19.97 -6.76 -6.20
N LYS A 217 19.62 -7.68 -5.29
CA LYS A 217 20.53 -8.68 -4.72
C LYS A 217 20.90 -9.73 -5.76
N GLU A 218 19.90 -10.27 -6.45
CA GLU A 218 20.13 -11.24 -7.56
C GLU A 218 21.04 -10.61 -8.62
N ARG A 219 20.79 -9.34 -8.96
CA ARG A 219 21.61 -8.61 -9.93
C ARG A 219 23.04 -8.41 -9.44
N GLU A 220 23.23 -8.05 -8.18
CA GLU A 220 24.56 -7.91 -7.57
C GLU A 220 25.32 -9.24 -7.60
N GLU A 221 24.70 -10.32 -7.11
CA GLU A 221 25.27 -11.67 -7.11
C GLU A 221 25.66 -12.13 -8.52
N THR A 222 24.80 -11.89 -9.51
CA THR A 222 25.06 -12.22 -10.92
C THR A 222 26.30 -11.47 -11.44
N VAL A 223 26.42 -10.18 -11.14
CA VAL A 223 27.57 -9.37 -11.57
C VAL A 223 28.85 -9.85 -10.88
N ILE A 224 28.80 -10.10 -9.57
CA ILE A 224 29.95 -10.61 -8.80
C ILE A 224 30.43 -11.95 -9.36
N GLN A 225 29.50 -12.85 -9.69
CA GLN A 225 29.82 -14.15 -10.25
C GLN A 225 30.46 -14.02 -11.64
N ALA A 226 29.92 -13.16 -12.51
CA ALA A 226 30.50 -12.89 -13.83
C ALA A 226 31.91 -12.27 -13.72
N LEU A 227 32.15 -11.39 -12.74
CA LEU A 227 33.47 -10.81 -12.48
C LEU A 227 34.47 -11.87 -12.04
N LYS A 228 34.08 -12.77 -11.12
CA LYS A 228 34.91 -13.90 -10.69
C LYS A 228 35.36 -14.77 -11.86
N GLU A 229 34.42 -15.16 -12.71
CA GLU A 229 34.70 -16.00 -13.88
C GLU A 229 35.60 -15.29 -14.90
N ALA A 230 35.34 -14.01 -15.15
CA ALA A 230 36.14 -13.19 -16.07
C ALA A 230 37.56 -12.92 -15.56
N ALA A 231 37.77 -12.87 -14.24
CA ALA A 231 39.09 -12.73 -13.62
C ALA A 231 39.86 -14.06 -13.66
N ALA A 232 39.21 -15.16 -13.27
CA ALA A 232 39.80 -16.49 -13.27
C ALA A 232 40.29 -16.92 -14.67
N THR A 233 39.51 -16.64 -15.72
CA THR A 233 39.90 -16.90 -17.12
C THR A 233 41.15 -16.13 -17.58
N ARG A 234 41.52 -15.06 -16.88
CA ARG A 234 42.72 -14.25 -17.14
C ARG A 234 43.84 -14.47 -16.11
N GLY A 235 43.68 -15.45 -15.20
CA GLY A 235 44.65 -15.73 -14.14
C GLY A 235 44.80 -14.62 -13.11
N GLY A 236 43.76 -13.79 -12.93
CA GLY A 236 43.75 -12.70 -11.95
C GLY A 236 42.62 -12.86 -10.93
N ASP A 237 42.66 -12.00 -9.91
CA ASP A 237 41.60 -11.86 -8.90
C ASP A 237 40.73 -10.63 -9.20
N TYR A 238 39.48 -10.67 -8.74
CA TYR A 238 38.56 -9.54 -8.83
C TYR A 238 38.64 -8.70 -7.55
N LEU A 239 38.55 -7.38 -7.67
CA LEU A 239 38.49 -6.45 -6.54
C LEU A 239 37.08 -5.85 -6.46
N ILE A 240 36.48 -5.88 -5.27
CA ILE A 240 35.23 -5.17 -4.95
C ILE A 240 35.57 -4.26 -3.76
N ASP A 241 35.36 -2.96 -3.95
CA ASP A 241 35.37 -1.96 -2.87
C ASP A 241 33.98 -1.90 -2.19
#